data_AF-B9FTS5-F1
#
_entry.id   AF-B9FTS5-F1
#
_cell.length_a   1.000
_cell.length_b   1.000
_cell.length_c   1.000
_cell.angle_alpha   90.00
_cell.angle_beta   90.00
_cell.angle_gamma   90.00
#
_symmetry.space_group_name_H-M   'P 1'
#
loop_
_entity.id
_entity.type
_entity.pdbx_description
1 polymer ?
#
loop_
_entity_poly.entity_id
_entity_poly.type
_entity_poly.pdbx_seq_one_letter_code
_entity_poly.pdbx_strand_id
1 'polypeptide(L)'
;MEWEECSDAGIRDLRDGLVSTEALMRELKWDGLAVFLDADCAVWRIGEELAGYVQRSGPLSHVVVYGAGHLLPADNGHAAQEMVKDWVLQAGLFGRHGGMKRAG
;
A
#
# COMPACT_ATOMS: atom_id res chain seq x y z
N MET A 1 10.18 -0.88 13.96
CA MET A 1 9.83 -2.32 14.00
C MET A 1 8.43 -2.45 13.43
N GLU A 2 8.23 -1.96 12.19
CA GLU A 2 6.92 -1.94 11.50
C GLU A 2 7.05 -2.46 10.05
N TRP A 3 8.28 -2.68 9.57
CA TRP A 3 8.57 -3.12 8.20
C TRP A 3 8.23 -4.59 7.96
N GLU A 4 8.47 -5.49 8.92
CA GLU A 4 8.20 -6.93 8.75
C GLU A 4 6.69 -7.22 8.64
N GLU A 5 5.84 -6.50 9.40
CA GLU A 5 4.38 -6.63 9.34
C GLU A 5 3.79 -6.20 7.98
N CYS A 6 4.45 -5.30 7.27
CA CYS A 6 4.02 -4.84 5.95
C CYS A 6 4.34 -5.88 4.85
N SER A 7 5.51 -6.52 4.93
CA SER A 7 5.96 -7.54 3.96
C SER A 7 5.26 -8.90 4.11
N ASP A 8 4.70 -9.20 5.30
CA ASP A 8 4.02 -10.47 5.55
C ASP A 8 2.52 -10.47 5.16
N ALA A 9 1.91 -9.30 4.97
CA ALA A 9 0.46 -9.17 4.81
C ALA A 9 -0.09 -9.50 3.40
N GLY A 10 0.76 -9.51 2.36
CA GLY A 10 0.37 -9.70 0.96
C GLY A 10 0.59 -11.10 0.39
N ILE A 11 0.89 -12.10 1.22
CA ILE A 11 1.39 -13.42 0.78
C ILE A 11 0.34 -14.36 0.14
N ARG A 12 -0.86 -13.86 -0.20
CA ARG A 12 -1.95 -14.70 -0.74
C ARG A 12 -2.01 -14.76 -2.27
N ASP A 13 -1.30 -13.90 -2.98
CA ASP A 13 -1.09 -14.07 -4.42
C ASP A 13 0.23 -14.81 -4.67
N LEU A 14 0.14 -16.04 -5.17
CA LEU A 14 1.31 -16.86 -5.51
C LEU A 14 1.86 -16.56 -6.92
N ARG A 15 1.09 -15.88 -7.78
CA ARG A 15 1.49 -15.59 -9.16
C ARG A 15 2.22 -14.25 -9.24
N ASP A 16 1.59 -13.20 -8.70
CA ASP A 16 2.10 -11.83 -8.74
C ASP A 16 2.29 -11.26 -7.33
N GLY A 17 2.87 -12.09 -6.46
CA GLY A 17 2.95 -11.84 -5.03
C GLY A 17 3.79 -10.63 -4.62
N LEU A 18 3.58 -10.24 -3.36
CA LEU A 18 4.20 -9.07 -2.73
C LEU A 18 5.73 -9.10 -2.82
N VAL A 19 6.37 -10.24 -2.55
CA VAL A 19 7.84 -10.36 -2.54
C VAL A 19 8.45 -10.01 -3.91
N SER A 20 7.87 -10.52 -5.00
CA SER A 20 8.35 -10.22 -6.35
C SER A 20 8.12 -8.76 -6.71
N THR A 21 6.98 -8.20 -6.31
CA THR A 21 6.65 -6.79 -6.52
C THR A 21 7.59 -5.87 -5.75
N GLU A 22 7.88 -6.17 -4.48
CA GLU A 22 8.82 -5.39 -3.67
C GLU A 22 10.26 -5.45 -4.21
N ALA A 23 10.70 -6.63 -4.66
CA ALA A 23 12.00 -6.78 -5.31
C ALA A 23 12.09 -5.89 -6.57
N LEU A 24 11.07 -5.91 -7.43
CA LEU A 24 10.99 -5.04 -8.60
C LEU A 24 11.00 -3.56 -8.22
N MET A 25 10.23 -3.18 -7.19
CA MET A 25 10.14 -1.79 -6.73
C MET A 25 11.50 -1.25 -6.27
N ARG A 26 12.33 -2.08 -5.62
CA ARG A 26 13.70 -1.72 -5.20
C ARG A 26 14.67 -1.49 -6.37
N GLU A 27 14.34 -1.99 -7.56
CA GLU A 27 15.18 -1.87 -8.76
C GLU A 27 14.64 -0.84 -9.77
N LEU A 28 13.52 -0.18 -9.47
CA LEU A 28 12.87 0.75 -10.38
C LEU A 28 13.76 1.96 -10.68
N LYS A 29 14.08 2.18 -11.96
CA LYS A 29 14.85 3.36 -12.39
C LYS A 29 13.95 4.59 -12.43
N TRP A 30 13.89 5.30 -11.30
CA TRP A 30 13.13 6.53 -11.16
C TRP A 30 13.76 7.44 -10.10
N ASP A 31 13.76 8.76 -10.34
CA ASP A 31 14.37 9.76 -9.46
C ASP A 31 13.83 9.75 -8.02
N GLY A 32 12.58 9.31 -7.84
CA GLY A 32 11.94 9.25 -6.52
C GLY A 32 12.18 7.96 -5.74
N LEU A 33 12.94 6.99 -6.27
CA LEU A 33 13.12 5.68 -5.63
C LEU A 33 13.68 5.80 -4.21
N ALA A 34 14.75 6.59 -4.01
CA ALA A 34 15.37 6.72 -2.69
C ALA A 34 14.39 7.29 -1.66
N VAL A 35 13.61 8.31 -2.04
CA VAL A 35 12.60 8.92 -1.17
C VAL A 35 11.43 7.96 -0.93
N PHE A 36 11.09 7.14 -1.92
CA PHE A 36 10.05 6.12 -1.78
C PHE A 36 10.48 5.02 -0.81
N LEU A 37 11.70 4.50 -0.90
CA LEU A 37 12.22 3.47 0.00
C LEU A 37 12.36 3.95 1.45
N ASP A 38 12.56 5.26 1.66
CA ASP A 38 12.61 5.89 2.98
C ASP A 38 11.23 6.33 3.48
N ALA A 39 10.20 6.28 2.64
CA ALA A 39 8.86 6.70 3.03
C ALA A 39 8.26 5.77 4.09
N ASP A 40 7.69 6.36 5.12
CA ASP A 40 6.94 5.66 6.16
C ASP A 40 5.82 4.79 5.55
N CYS A 41 5.41 3.77 6.29
CA CYS A 41 4.28 2.93 5.94
C CYS A 41 3.10 3.25 6.88
N ALA A 42 1.95 3.62 6.33
CA ALA A 42 0.73 3.84 7.10
C ALA A 42 -0.10 2.56 7.20
N VAL A 43 -0.58 2.27 8.41
CA VAL A 43 -1.69 1.34 8.63
C VAL A 43 -2.95 1.93 8.01
N TRP A 44 -3.58 1.19 7.11
CA TRP A 44 -4.86 1.53 6.51
C TRP A 44 -6.00 0.74 7.14
N ARG A 45 -7.00 1.47 7.64
CA ARG A 45 -8.22 0.91 8.23
C ARG A 45 -9.46 1.42 7.54
N ILE A 46 -10.48 0.58 7.45
CA ILE A 46 -11.84 0.95 7.03
C ILE A 46 -12.75 0.73 8.23
N GLY A 47 -13.13 1.81 8.91
CA GLY A 47 -13.73 1.72 10.24
C GLY A 47 -12.75 1.14 11.24
N GLU A 48 -13.13 0.05 11.90
CA GLU A 48 -12.28 -0.67 12.88
C GLU A 48 -11.43 -1.77 12.22
N GLU A 49 -11.73 -2.16 10.98
CA GLU A 49 -11.08 -3.28 10.27
C GLU A 49 -9.72 -2.87 9.70
N LEU A 50 -8.71 -3.73 9.88
CA LEU A 50 -7.41 -3.60 9.19
C LEU A 50 -7.60 -3.95 7.71
N ALA A 51 -7.59 -2.92 6.87
CA ALA A 51 -7.71 -3.09 5.42
C ALA A 51 -6.35 -3.38 4.77
N GLY A 52 -5.27 -2.86 5.35
CA GLY A 52 -3.92 -3.11 4.83
C GLY A 52 -2.92 -2.03 5.20
N TYR A 53 -1.98 -1.79 4.30
CA TYR A 53 -0.87 -0.86 4.49
C TYR A 53 -0.62 -0.03 3.23
N VAL A 54 -0.18 1.22 3.41
CA VAL A 54 0.14 2.14 2.31
C VAL A 54 1.51 2.77 2.53
N GLN A 55 2.42 2.56 1.57
CA GLN A 55 3.67 3.31 1.45
C GLN A 55 3.57 4.26 0.26
N ARG A 56 3.99 5.51 0.43
CA ARG A 56 3.84 6.53 -0.62
C ARG A 56 4.99 7.51 -0.66
N SER A 57 5.43 7.85 -1.88
CA SER A 57 6.23 9.04 -2.14
C SER A 57 5.85 9.66 -3.49
N GLY A 58 5.54 10.95 -3.46
CA GLY A 58 5.15 11.72 -4.65
C GLY A 58 4.02 11.06 -5.46
N PRO A 59 4.28 10.66 -6.73
CA PRO A 59 3.29 10.05 -7.60
C PRO A 59 3.08 8.54 -7.37
N LEU A 60 3.93 7.87 -6.59
CA LEU A 60 3.90 6.42 -6.42
C LEU A 60 3.31 6.04 -5.06
N SER A 61 2.33 5.13 -5.07
CA SER A 61 1.76 4.49 -3.87
C SER A 61 1.85 2.98 -4.05
N HIS A 62 2.38 2.29 -3.04
CA HIS A 62 2.35 0.84 -2.92
C HIS A 62 1.38 0.47 -1.82
N VAL A 63 0.39 -0.36 -2.14
CA VAL A 63 -0.73 -0.69 -1.27
C VAL A 63 -0.79 -2.20 -1.12
N VAL A 64 -0.70 -2.67 0.11
CA VAL A 64 -0.91 -4.08 0.45
C VAL A 64 -2.28 -4.19 1.08
N VAL A 65 -3.16 -5.00 0.50
CA VAL A 65 -4.51 -5.24 1.06
C VAL A 65 -4.50 -6.55 1.83
N TYR A 66 -4.85 -6.48 3.10
CA TYR A 66 -4.83 -7.64 3.98
C TYR A 66 -5.86 -8.69 3.53
N GLY A 67 -5.41 -9.94 3.43
CA GLY A 67 -6.26 -11.08 3.14
C GLY A 67 -6.68 -11.26 1.68
N ALA A 68 -6.32 -10.35 0.78
CA ALA A 68 -6.61 -10.44 -0.65
C ALA A 68 -5.55 -11.27 -1.40
N GLY A 69 -5.99 -12.09 -2.35
CA GLY A 69 -5.13 -12.81 -3.29
C GLY A 69 -5.04 -12.08 -4.63
N HIS A 70 -4.96 -12.85 -5.72
CA HIS A 70 -4.69 -12.32 -7.06
C HIS A 70 -5.75 -11.35 -7.59
N LEU A 71 -7.01 -11.55 -7.23
CA LEU A 71 -8.12 -10.72 -7.70
C LEU A 71 -8.70 -9.92 -6.56
N LEU A 72 -8.00 -8.83 -6.20
CA LEU A 72 -8.39 -7.94 -5.10
C LEU A 72 -9.91 -7.59 -5.10
N PRO A 73 -10.55 -7.16 -6.20
CA PRO A 73 -11.98 -6.83 -6.17
C PRO A 73 -12.90 -8.03 -5.89
N ALA A 74 -12.48 -9.26 -6.21
CA ALA A 74 -13.22 -10.48 -5.93
C ALA A 74 -13.04 -10.93 -4.47
N ASP A 75 -11.83 -10.78 -3.94
CA ASP A 75 -11.50 -11.18 -2.56
C ASP A 75 -11.96 -10.14 -1.52
N ASN A 76 -11.85 -8.85 -1.84
CA ASN A 76 -12.24 -7.73 -0.98
C ASN A 76 -12.71 -6.51 -1.79
N GLY A 77 -13.95 -6.60 -2.31
CA GLY A 77 -14.56 -5.54 -3.11
C GLY A 77 -14.72 -4.21 -2.38
N HIS A 78 -14.91 -4.22 -1.05
CA HIS A 78 -15.05 -3.01 -0.25
C HIS A 78 -13.74 -2.23 -0.18
N ALA A 79 -12.63 -2.90 0.16
CA ALA A 79 -11.31 -2.28 0.17
C ALA A 79 -10.92 -1.80 -1.24
N ALA A 80 -11.18 -2.60 -2.27
CA ALA A 80 -10.91 -2.22 -3.66
C ALA A 80 -11.65 -0.93 -4.06
N GLN A 81 -12.93 -0.82 -3.70
CA GLN A 81 -13.75 0.34 -4.00
C GLN A 81 -13.25 1.59 -3.27
N GLU A 82 -12.99 1.52 -1.96
CA GLU A 82 -12.51 2.67 -1.19
C GLU A 82 -11.13 3.13 -1.67
N MET A 83 -10.21 2.20 -1.95
CA MET A 83 -8.89 2.53 -2.52
C MET A 83 -9.01 3.32 -3.82
N VAL A 84 -9.80 2.82 -4.79
CA VAL A 84 -9.95 3.47 -6.10
C VAL A 84 -10.67 4.82 -5.95
N LYS A 85 -11.73 4.88 -5.17
CA LYS A 85 -12.51 6.10 -4.91
C LYS A 85 -11.63 7.18 -4.28
N ASP A 86 -10.88 6.86 -3.23
CA ASP A 86 -10.04 7.82 -2.53
C ASP A 86 -8.83 8.24 -3.37
N TRP A 87 -8.27 7.33 -4.17
CA TRP A 87 -7.23 7.68 -5.14
C TRP A 87 -7.75 8.66 -6.20
N VAL A 88 -8.91 8.40 -6.80
CA VAL A 88 -9.51 9.30 -7.80
C VAL A 88 -9.86 10.66 -7.19
N LEU A 89 -10.46 10.66 -6.00
CA LEU A 89 -10.88 11.88 -5.31
C LEU A 89 -9.74 12.61 -4.59
N GLN A 90 -8.54 12.03 -4.59
CA GLN A 90 -7.37 12.54 -3.87
C GLN A 90 -7.65 12.74 -2.37
N ALA A 91 -8.31 11.76 -1.74
CA ALA A 91 -8.73 11.79 -0.35
C ALA A 91 -7.93 10.82 0.53
N GLY A 92 -7.97 11.05 1.85
CA GLY A 92 -7.39 10.15 2.85
C GLY A 92 -5.91 9.85 2.64
N LEU A 93 -5.52 8.58 2.85
CA LEU A 93 -4.16 8.08 2.65
C LEU A 93 -3.75 8.05 1.15
N PHE A 94 -4.72 8.09 0.24
CA PHE A 94 -4.50 7.98 -1.21
C PHE A 94 -4.43 9.34 -1.92
N GLY A 95 -4.64 10.45 -1.22
CA GLY A 95 -4.52 11.82 -1.75
C GLY A 95 -3.11 12.40 -1.75
N ARG A 96 -2.78 13.25 -2.74
CA ARG A 96 -1.48 13.94 -2.87
C ARG A 96 -0.97 14.69 -1.63
N HIS A 97 -1.86 15.03 -0.71
CA HIS A 97 -1.55 15.72 0.54
C HIS A 97 -1.87 14.89 1.80
N GLY A 98 -2.12 13.58 1.65
CA GLY A 98 -2.29 12.65 2.76
C GLY A 98 -1.00 12.60 3.58
N GLY A 99 -0.91 13.45 4.60
CA GLY A 99 0.27 13.56 5.44
C GLY A 99 0.38 12.34 6.35
N MET A 100 1.43 11.53 6.14
CA MET A 100 1.89 10.58 7.13
C MET A 100 2.40 11.38 8.33
N LYS A 101 1.68 11.35 9.46
CA LYS A 101 2.23 11.86 10.72
C LYS A 101 3.17 10.79 11.27
N ARG A 102 4.41 11.17 11.54
CA ARG A 102 5.36 10.34 12.29
C ARG A 102 4.70 9.90 13.60
N ALA A 103 4.59 8.59 13.80
CA ALA A 103 4.39 8.06 15.13
C ALA A 103 5.68 8.36 15.92
N GLY A 104 5.54 9.10 17.02
CA GLY A 104 6.64 9.43 17.93
C GLY A 104 6.90 8.33 18.94
#